data_AF-A0A7X6T7F2-F1
#
_entry.id   AF-A0A7X6T7F2-F1
#
_cell.length_a   1.000
_cell.length_b   1.000
_cell.length_c   1.000
_cell.angle_alpha   90.00
_cell.angle_beta   90.00
_cell.angle_gamma   90.00
#
_symmetry.space_group_name_H-M   'P 1'
#
loop_
_entity.id
_entity.type
_entity.pdbx_description
1 polymer ?
#
loop_
_entity_poly.entity_id
_entity_poly.type
_entity_poly.pdbx_seq_one_letter_code
_entity_poly.pdbx_strand_id
1 'polypeptide(L)'
;MKELRITHVEFADTATILTFSYKSSLPSYRLSVGPQTYLSDEKDRHYKVLFMTEHMLGEFFSAGPEGTTFHVGFEPLPAGTRIFDMIEGMGSNYFKIIGIHDSTYTLAKPKFSRKELAEAKQIRSSIFKPGVVTLRGTIVGYDHNDGFRTYKLHYSDYPADINNTLALDIDSEGNFESSFDVNYFFGGAIVDHNNNWYEFIAQPGDTLNITFYKDGSVNYSLSDGRPYLLRNYVRFSSGLNVVDNSKFQFTDSIDWPSVLDYAWKCKKRGHDYIDYVASKYNLTAFEYQYANIMMENSILESYLDCRMDISYQYITYITSTEHVDTTKIIEITENSDWILADSAGLNFIADFTANDSLMLIMPVQWVIFNRYKYDRAFYKSVVNLDSLKGKVDDATLYALESYMTDSIHLANDMKLFGASEPSLFGKICMMQDIDRHLETLNTILILYAVANPDSVLTSYMTKMKGLLNDANLEARADRIYQDYFRKQVPYWDLPECRGKEVLKSILANYPGKYVYIDFWSTGCGPCISGIKRCYNNRRELMTGKHDKFVMIFITSDPEEAYEPFRKEWLEGAESYRLSQDDYNVLAGMFNFSAIPHHEMITPDGRAVTNVPEMFVVNPDDPDPELQSKQ
;
A
#
# COMPACT_ATOMS: atom_id res chain seq x y z
N MET A 1 7.64 4.84 24.14
CA MET A 1 6.25 4.75 24.62
C MET A 1 5.61 6.12 24.63
N LYS A 2 4.49 6.28 23.92
CA LYS A 2 3.63 7.47 23.96
C LYS A 2 2.27 7.03 24.50
N GLU A 3 1.63 7.85 25.31
CA GLU A 3 0.33 7.52 25.89
C GLU A 3 -0.46 8.80 26.15
N LEU A 4 -1.68 8.86 25.62
CA LEU A 4 -2.66 9.93 25.86
C LEU A 4 -3.95 9.28 26.36
N ARG A 5 -4.47 9.75 27.49
CA ARG A 5 -5.70 9.22 28.10
C ARG A 5 -6.58 10.36 28.59
N ILE A 6 -7.89 10.22 28.43
CA ILE A 6 -8.86 11.02 29.19
C ILE A 6 -9.05 10.31 30.53
N THR A 7 -8.75 11.01 31.61
CA THR A 7 -8.81 10.45 32.98
C THR A 7 -10.05 10.91 33.75
N HIS A 8 -10.63 12.05 33.36
CA HIS A 8 -11.81 12.59 33.99
C HIS A 8 -12.65 13.41 32.99
N VAL A 9 -13.97 13.38 33.18
CA VAL A 9 -14.94 14.20 32.45
C VAL A 9 -15.81 14.87 33.50
N GLU A 10 -15.80 16.20 33.52
CA GLU A 10 -16.65 17.01 34.38
C GLU A 10 -17.79 17.64 33.54
N PHE A 11 -19.03 17.39 33.96
CA PHE A 11 -20.21 18.08 33.41
C PHE A 11 -20.58 19.25 34.34
N ALA A 12 -20.20 20.48 33.96
CA ALA A 12 -20.58 21.69 34.68
C ALA A 12 -21.56 22.54 33.86
N ASP A 13 -22.26 23.47 34.54
CA ASP A 13 -23.27 24.33 33.89
C ASP A 13 -22.68 25.25 32.81
N THR A 14 -21.40 25.60 32.93
CA THR A 14 -20.72 26.54 32.04
C THR A 14 -19.84 25.87 30.99
N ALA A 15 -19.37 24.64 31.24
CA ALA A 15 -18.52 23.90 30.33
C ALA A 15 -18.52 22.40 30.66
N THR A 16 -18.29 21.57 29.64
CA THR A 16 -17.79 20.20 29.84
C THR A 16 -16.27 20.22 29.81
N ILE A 17 -15.62 19.71 30.85
CA ILE A 17 -14.15 19.72 30.97
C ILE A 17 -13.62 18.30 30.85
N LEU A 18 -12.71 18.10 29.89
CA LEU A 18 -11.94 16.86 29.75
C LEU A 18 -10.56 17.04 30.40
N THR A 19 -10.24 16.18 31.36
CA THR A 19 -8.87 16.06 31.90
C THR A 19 -8.12 15.01 31.12
N PHE A 20 -7.02 15.40 30.51
CA PHE A 20 -6.08 14.52 29.84
C PHE A 20 -4.90 14.21 30.74
N SER A 21 -4.42 12.98 30.68
CA SER A 21 -3.11 12.57 31.15
C SER A 21 -2.28 12.14 29.96
N TYR A 22 -1.01 12.56 29.93
CA TYR A 22 -0.13 12.28 28.82
C TYR A 22 1.29 11.89 29.27
N LYS A 23 1.93 10.98 28.53
CA LYS A 23 3.33 10.55 28.69
C LYS A 23 4.01 10.32 27.34
N SER A 24 5.23 10.82 27.16
CA SER A 24 6.11 10.48 26.02
C SER A 24 7.50 10.10 26.49
N SER A 25 8.09 9.08 25.88
CA SER A 25 9.53 8.83 25.97
C SER A 25 10.34 9.62 24.92
N LEU A 26 9.69 10.36 24.03
CA LEU A 26 10.33 11.17 22.99
C LEU A 26 10.26 12.66 23.35
N PRO A 27 11.39 13.31 23.68
CA PRO A 27 11.43 14.72 24.06
C PRO A 27 10.96 15.69 22.96
N SER A 28 11.06 15.27 21.70
CA SER A 28 10.65 16.04 20.52
C SER A 28 9.15 15.95 20.23
N TYR A 29 8.42 15.06 20.91
CA TYR A 29 6.99 14.90 20.63
C TYR A 29 6.20 16.12 21.14
N ARG A 30 5.32 16.62 20.28
CA ARG A 30 4.49 17.80 20.51
C ARG A 30 3.02 17.45 20.30
N LEU A 31 2.16 18.10 21.07
CA LEU A 31 0.70 17.98 20.99
C LEU A 31 0.10 19.35 20.69
N SER A 32 -1.07 19.37 20.07
CA SER A 32 -1.91 20.56 19.96
C SER A 32 -3.37 20.15 19.98
N VAL A 33 -4.25 21.07 20.39
CA VAL A 33 -5.71 20.93 20.24
C VAL A 33 -6.16 22.07 19.35
N GLY A 34 -6.57 21.77 18.12
CA GLY A 34 -7.01 22.77 17.17
C GLY A 34 -8.25 23.55 17.64
N PRO A 35 -8.37 24.85 17.34
CA PRO A 35 -9.54 25.67 17.72
C PRO A 35 -10.85 25.23 17.06
N GLN A 36 -10.77 24.40 16.01
CA GLN A 36 -11.92 23.80 15.35
C GLN A 36 -12.46 22.55 16.07
N THR A 37 -11.82 22.09 17.14
CA THR A 37 -12.20 20.87 17.87
C THR A 37 -13.58 21.00 18.51
N TYR A 38 -14.35 19.92 18.53
CA TYR A 38 -15.67 19.88 19.15
C TYR A 38 -15.97 18.52 19.79
N LEU A 39 -16.91 18.50 20.73
CA LEU A 39 -17.56 17.27 21.19
C LEU A 39 -18.79 16.96 20.33
N SER A 40 -19.02 15.69 20.04
CA SER A 40 -20.23 15.20 19.34
C SER A 40 -20.98 14.20 20.21
N ASP A 41 -22.21 14.53 20.59
CA ASP A 41 -23.04 13.61 21.39
C ASP A 41 -23.67 12.47 20.56
N GLU A 42 -24.46 11.61 21.21
CA GLU A 42 -25.14 10.47 20.55
C GLU A 42 -26.03 10.85 19.36
N LYS A 43 -26.51 12.10 19.28
CA LYS A 43 -27.36 12.61 18.19
C LYS A 43 -26.56 13.41 17.16
N ASP A 44 -25.23 13.35 17.22
CA ASP A 44 -24.31 14.13 16.41
C ASP A 44 -24.52 15.65 16.54
N ARG A 45 -24.95 16.12 17.72
CA ARG A 45 -24.95 17.57 18.04
C ARG A 45 -23.55 17.98 18.46
N HIS A 46 -23.09 19.12 17.95
CA HIS A 46 -21.70 19.57 18.12
C HIS A 46 -21.60 20.65 19.20
N TYR A 47 -20.59 20.52 20.06
CA TYR A 47 -20.31 21.40 21.20
C TYR A 47 -18.87 21.88 21.09
N LYS A 48 -18.67 23.16 20.82
CA LYS A 48 -17.37 23.71 20.44
C LYS A 48 -16.37 23.68 21.59
N VAL A 49 -15.10 23.53 21.26
CA VAL A 49 -14.02 23.82 22.21
C VAL A 49 -14.05 25.31 22.57
N LEU A 50 -13.89 25.60 23.86
CA LEU A 50 -13.92 26.95 24.41
C LEU A 50 -12.53 27.41 24.85
N PHE A 51 -11.78 26.53 25.52
CA PHE A 51 -10.48 26.88 26.08
C PHE A 51 -9.63 25.65 26.40
N MET A 52 -8.34 25.89 26.60
CA MET A 52 -7.45 25.01 27.34
C MET A 52 -6.96 25.75 28.59
N THR A 53 -6.80 25.04 29.71
CA THR A 53 -6.39 25.69 30.97
C THR A 53 -4.90 26.01 31.00
N GLU A 54 -4.07 25.11 30.46
CA GLU A 54 -2.60 25.20 30.54
C GLU A 54 -1.93 25.77 29.27
N HIS A 55 -2.61 25.74 28.12
CA HIS A 55 -2.06 26.11 26.81
C HIS A 55 -3.04 26.94 25.99
N MET A 56 -2.62 27.51 24.86
CA MET A 56 -3.53 28.09 23.89
C MET A 56 -4.02 27.06 22.87
N LEU A 57 -5.28 27.19 22.41
CA LEU A 57 -5.79 26.39 21.30
C LEU A 57 -4.94 26.63 20.04
N GLY A 58 -4.54 25.56 19.36
CA GLY A 58 -3.65 25.59 18.19
C GLY A 58 -2.15 25.76 18.51
N GLU A 59 -1.78 25.94 19.78
CA GLU A 59 -0.36 25.96 20.18
C GLU A 59 0.19 24.54 20.25
N PHE A 60 1.43 24.34 19.78
CA PHE A 60 2.16 23.11 20.00
C PHE A 60 2.87 23.14 21.35
N PHE A 61 2.53 22.21 22.24
CA PHE A 61 3.16 22.06 23.55
C PHE A 61 3.84 20.70 23.71
N SER A 62 4.79 20.64 24.64
CA SER A 62 5.60 19.44 24.85
C SER A 62 4.92 18.45 25.76
N ALA A 63 5.06 17.19 25.39
CA ALA A 63 5.00 16.08 26.33
C ALA A 63 5.85 16.34 27.59
N GLY A 64 5.23 16.46 28.76
CA GLY A 64 5.96 16.49 30.04
C GLY A 64 6.31 15.08 30.57
N PRO A 65 6.99 14.98 31.73
CA PRO A 65 7.23 13.70 32.40
C PRO A 65 5.91 13.01 32.77
N GLU A 66 5.99 11.74 33.17
CA GLU A 66 4.85 10.92 33.56
C GLU A 66 3.95 11.62 34.59
N GLY A 67 2.65 11.72 34.29
CA GLY A 67 1.66 12.41 35.12
C GLY A 67 1.36 13.86 34.71
N THR A 68 1.88 14.34 33.58
CA THR A 68 1.51 15.65 33.03
C THR A 68 0.04 15.62 32.61
N THR A 69 -0.75 16.53 33.15
CA THR A 69 -2.16 16.69 32.83
C THR A 69 -2.45 18.04 32.20
N PHE A 70 -3.42 18.06 31.29
CA PHE A 70 -3.98 19.30 30.76
C PHE A 70 -5.51 19.18 30.64
N HIS A 71 -6.18 20.31 30.60
CA HIS A 71 -7.63 20.41 30.58
C HIS A 71 -8.12 21.11 29.33
N VAL A 72 -9.17 20.55 28.73
CA VAL A 72 -9.84 21.12 27.56
C VAL A 72 -11.30 21.33 27.91
N GLY A 73 -11.76 22.57 27.86
CA GLY A 73 -13.14 22.97 28.12
C GLY A 73 -13.94 23.12 26.83
N PHE A 74 -15.17 22.62 26.83
CA PHE A 74 -16.11 22.66 25.70
C PHE A 74 -17.44 23.26 26.14
N GLU A 75 -18.27 23.67 25.18
CA GLU A 75 -19.68 23.99 25.44
C GLU A 75 -20.34 22.85 26.24
N PRO A 76 -21.20 23.17 27.23
CA PRO A 76 -21.71 22.18 28.16
C PRO A 76 -22.57 21.13 27.46
N LEU A 77 -22.16 19.87 27.59
CA LEU A 77 -22.98 18.73 27.20
C LEU A 77 -24.20 18.61 28.14
N PRO A 78 -25.34 18.08 27.64
CA PRO A 78 -26.47 17.75 28.49
C PRO A 78 -26.05 16.81 29.62
N ALA A 79 -26.48 17.08 30.86
CA ALA A 79 -26.09 16.29 32.04
C ALA A 79 -26.44 14.78 31.96
N GLY A 80 -27.35 14.39 31.07
CA GLY A 80 -27.71 13.00 30.81
C GLY A 80 -26.83 12.28 29.79
N THR A 81 -25.82 12.95 29.23
CA THR A 81 -24.93 12.35 28.20
C THR A 81 -24.11 11.22 28.82
N ARG A 82 -24.14 10.04 28.21
CA ARG A 82 -23.41 8.85 28.68
C ARG A 82 -22.24 8.46 27.79
N ILE A 83 -22.30 8.88 26.52
CA ILE A 83 -21.25 8.65 25.54
C ILE A 83 -21.18 9.83 24.56
N PHE A 84 -19.98 10.21 24.16
CA PHE A 84 -19.74 11.29 23.19
C PHE A 84 -18.36 11.12 22.53
N ASP A 85 -18.11 11.87 21.47
CA ASP A 85 -16.84 11.88 20.74
C ASP A 85 -16.13 13.22 20.92
N MET A 86 -14.82 13.25 20.73
CA MET A 86 -14.02 14.46 20.53
C MET A 86 -13.40 14.40 19.13
N ILE A 87 -13.68 15.42 18.31
CA ILE A 87 -13.31 15.45 16.89
C ILE A 87 -12.62 16.77 16.59
N GLU A 88 -11.39 16.72 16.09
CA GLU A 88 -10.66 17.90 15.62
C GLU A 88 -10.98 18.26 14.16
N GLY A 89 -11.41 17.31 13.34
CA GLY A 89 -11.74 17.57 11.94
C GLY A 89 -12.08 16.30 11.19
N MET A 90 -12.50 16.45 9.94
CA MET A 90 -12.96 15.34 9.12
C MET A 90 -11.90 14.79 8.16
N GLY A 91 -10.81 15.52 7.91
CA GLY A 91 -9.66 15.02 7.15
C GLY A 91 -8.93 13.86 7.86
N SER A 92 -8.08 13.16 7.11
CA SER A 92 -7.35 11.97 7.55
C SER A 92 -6.32 12.23 8.66
N ASN A 93 -5.71 13.42 8.70
CA ASN A 93 -4.68 13.77 9.68
C ASN A 93 -5.22 14.41 10.97
N TYR A 94 -6.55 14.60 11.08
CA TYR A 94 -7.14 15.22 12.26
C TYR A 94 -7.37 14.21 13.37
N PHE A 95 -7.04 14.61 14.60
CA PHE A 95 -7.17 13.76 15.77
C PHE A 95 -8.65 13.54 16.15
N LYS A 96 -8.98 12.29 16.53
CA LYS A 96 -10.33 11.86 16.91
C LYS A 96 -10.23 10.92 18.10
N ILE A 97 -11.06 11.13 19.12
CA ILE A 97 -11.32 10.17 20.20
C ILE A 97 -12.82 9.88 20.18
N ILE A 98 -13.17 8.68 19.74
CA ILE A 98 -14.56 8.30 19.52
C ILE A 98 -15.02 7.35 20.63
N GLY A 99 -16.25 7.55 21.10
CA GLY A 99 -16.85 6.74 22.15
C GLY A 99 -16.18 6.97 23.51
N ILE A 100 -16.15 8.21 24.00
CA ILE A 100 -15.77 8.52 25.39
C ILE A 100 -16.96 8.16 26.28
N HIS A 101 -16.81 7.15 27.13
CA HIS A 101 -17.86 6.65 28.03
C HIS A 101 -17.29 6.01 29.30
N ASP A 102 -18.13 5.86 30.33
CA ASP A 102 -17.82 5.06 31.50
C ASP A 102 -17.63 3.58 31.12
N SER A 103 -16.71 2.88 31.80
CA SER A 103 -16.41 1.46 31.54
C SER A 103 -17.58 0.50 31.77
N THR A 104 -18.64 0.96 32.43
CA THR A 104 -19.88 0.19 32.67
C THR A 104 -20.96 0.46 31.61
N TYR A 105 -20.76 1.45 30.74
CA TYR A 105 -21.70 1.77 29.68
C TYR A 105 -21.67 0.68 28.61
N THR A 106 -22.85 0.23 28.18
CA THR A 106 -22.99 -0.78 27.14
C THR A 106 -23.23 -0.10 25.81
N LEU A 107 -22.32 -0.31 24.86
CA LEU A 107 -22.44 0.25 23.52
C LEU A 107 -23.64 -0.34 22.77
N ALA A 108 -24.34 0.52 22.04
CA ALA A 108 -25.42 0.10 21.17
C ALA A 108 -24.87 -0.76 20.03
N LYS A 109 -25.56 -1.86 19.75
CA LYS A 109 -25.25 -2.71 18.59
C LYS A 109 -26.08 -2.31 17.38
N PRO A 110 -25.50 -2.28 16.18
CA PRO A 110 -26.24 -1.94 14.98
C PRO A 110 -27.26 -3.03 14.66
N LYS A 111 -28.36 -2.63 14.02
CA LYS A 111 -29.40 -3.56 13.56
C LYS A 111 -29.64 -3.37 12.08
N PHE A 112 -29.40 -4.42 11.32
CA PHE A 112 -29.64 -4.43 9.88
C PHE A 112 -30.89 -5.24 9.54
N SER A 113 -31.71 -4.73 8.63
CA SER A 113 -32.82 -5.47 8.07
C SER A 113 -32.33 -6.63 7.19
N ARG A 114 -33.19 -7.63 6.96
CA ARG A 114 -32.90 -8.73 6.03
C ARG A 114 -32.59 -8.24 4.61
N LYS A 115 -33.20 -7.13 4.20
CA LYS A 115 -32.99 -6.51 2.89
C LYS A 115 -31.57 -5.96 2.78
N GLU A 116 -31.12 -5.17 3.76
CA GLU A 116 -29.76 -4.60 3.77
C GLU A 116 -28.68 -5.70 3.78
N LEU A 117 -28.90 -6.76 4.56
CA LEU A 117 -27.98 -7.91 4.58
C LEU A 117 -27.92 -8.64 3.22
N ALA A 118 -29.06 -8.77 2.53
CA ALA A 118 -29.11 -9.38 1.21
C ALA A 118 -28.42 -8.50 0.14
N GLU A 119 -28.62 -7.17 0.20
CA GLU A 119 -27.95 -6.22 -0.68
C GLU A 119 -26.42 -6.23 -0.48
N ALA A 120 -25.95 -6.21 0.77
CA ALA A 120 -24.52 -6.32 1.07
C ALA A 120 -23.93 -7.64 0.54
N LYS A 121 -24.64 -8.76 0.69
CA LYS A 121 -24.23 -10.06 0.14
C LYS A 121 -24.18 -10.05 -1.39
N GLN A 122 -25.11 -9.37 -2.05
CA GLN A 122 -25.15 -9.28 -3.50
C GLN A 122 -23.98 -8.46 -4.07
N ILE A 123 -23.58 -7.37 -3.39
CA ILE A 123 -22.40 -6.57 -3.79
C ILE A 123 -21.13 -7.41 -3.71
N ARG A 124 -20.98 -8.18 -2.63
CA ARG A 124 -19.82 -9.06 -2.41
C ARG A 124 -19.68 -10.16 -3.47
N SER A 125 -20.79 -10.72 -3.95
CA SER A 125 -20.73 -11.79 -4.96
C SER A 125 -20.27 -11.32 -6.35
N SER A 126 -20.21 -10.01 -6.58
CA SER A 126 -19.74 -9.43 -7.84
C SER A 126 -18.31 -8.90 -7.83
N ILE A 127 -17.54 -9.10 -6.74
CA ILE A 127 -16.20 -8.51 -6.60
C ILE A 127 -15.28 -8.86 -7.76
N PHE A 128 -15.23 -10.12 -8.22
CA PHE A 128 -14.25 -10.55 -9.21
C PHE A 128 -14.61 -10.28 -10.69
N LYS A 129 -15.57 -9.40 -10.96
CA LYS A 129 -15.93 -9.05 -12.35
C LYS A 129 -14.92 -8.02 -12.88
N PRO A 130 -14.26 -8.24 -14.02
CA PRO A 130 -13.42 -7.22 -14.65
C PRO A 130 -14.26 -6.20 -15.44
N GLY A 131 -13.70 -5.04 -15.72
CA GLY A 131 -14.31 -4.01 -16.58
C GLY A 131 -13.62 -2.65 -16.43
N VAL A 132 -14.24 -1.62 -17.01
CA VAL A 132 -13.71 -0.25 -16.96
C VAL A 132 -14.28 0.50 -15.78
N VAL A 133 -13.46 1.28 -15.08
CA VAL A 133 -13.91 2.32 -14.14
C VAL A 133 -13.60 3.68 -14.71
N THR A 134 -14.49 4.65 -14.51
CA THR A 134 -14.26 6.05 -14.84
C THR A 134 -14.28 6.89 -13.57
N LEU A 135 -13.23 7.67 -13.35
CA LEU A 135 -13.14 8.66 -12.28
C LEU A 135 -13.30 10.05 -12.87
N ARG A 136 -14.10 10.89 -12.19
CA ARG A 136 -14.28 12.31 -12.49
C ARG A 136 -14.01 13.12 -11.25
N GLY A 137 -13.09 14.05 -11.32
CA GLY A 137 -12.75 14.94 -10.21
C GLY A 137 -13.16 16.37 -10.47
N THR A 138 -13.53 17.08 -9.39
CA THR A 138 -13.69 18.54 -9.40
C THR A 138 -13.08 19.12 -8.13
N ILE A 139 -12.19 20.10 -8.28
CA ILE A 139 -11.55 20.82 -7.18
C ILE A 139 -12.26 22.16 -7.00
N VAL A 140 -13.02 22.31 -5.91
CA VAL A 140 -13.85 23.49 -5.68
C VAL A 140 -12.99 24.71 -5.36
N GLY A 141 -13.10 25.72 -6.22
CA GLY A 141 -12.36 26.97 -6.08
C GLY A 141 -10.87 26.85 -6.42
N TYR A 142 -10.52 25.87 -7.28
CA TYR A 142 -9.22 25.76 -7.90
C TYR A 142 -8.86 27.02 -8.68
N ASP A 143 -7.64 27.50 -8.50
CA ASP A 143 -7.03 28.51 -9.37
C ASP A 143 -5.87 27.83 -10.10
N HIS A 144 -5.88 27.92 -11.43
CA HIS A 144 -4.81 27.36 -12.26
C HIS A 144 -3.43 27.99 -11.98
N ASN A 145 -3.38 29.12 -11.25
CA ASN A 145 -2.15 29.74 -10.77
C ASN A 145 -1.66 29.19 -9.42
N ASP A 146 -2.37 28.23 -8.79
CA ASP A 146 -2.00 27.60 -7.51
C ASP A 146 -0.71 26.74 -7.61
N GLY A 147 -0.17 26.54 -8.82
CA GLY A 147 1.16 25.95 -9.03
C GLY A 147 1.18 24.43 -9.12
N PHE A 148 0.02 23.78 -9.23
CA PHE A 148 -0.11 22.34 -9.50
C PHE A 148 -1.18 22.08 -10.57
N ARG A 149 -0.97 21.06 -11.39
CA ARG A 149 -1.88 20.66 -12.49
C ARG A 149 -2.16 19.16 -12.55
N THR A 150 -1.62 18.40 -11.60
CA THR A 150 -1.81 16.95 -11.55
C THR A 150 -2.11 16.49 -10.14
N TYR A 151 -3.04 15.55 -10.02
CA TYR A 151 -3.10 14.62 -8.89
C TYR A 151 -2.57 13.25 -9.34
N LYS A 152 -2.27 12.37 -8.38
CA LYS A 152 -1.88 10.99 -8.66
C LYS A 152 -3.01 10.05 -8.25
N LEU A 153 -3.24 9.01 -9.03
CA LEU A 153 -4.08 7.88 -8.65
C LEU A 153 -3.19 6.68 -8.41
N HIS A 154 -3.35 6.03 -7.26
CA HIS A 154 -2.77 4.74 -6.94
C HIS A 154 -3.85 3.67 -6.77
N TYR A 155 -3.65 2.50 -7.38
CA TYR A 155 -4.51 1.34 -7.20
C TYR A 155 -3.74 0.06 -7.50
N SER A 156 -4.17 -1.07 -6.93
CA SER A 156 -3.41 -2.32 -7.03
C SER A 156 -4.25 -3.48 -7.56
N ASP A 157 -3.62 -4.35 -8.34
CA ASP A 157 -4.10 -5.68 -8.69
C ASP A 157 -3.33 -6.71 -7.84
N TYR A 158 -3.83 -6.95 -6.63
CA TYR A 158 -3.18 -7.79 -5.63
C TYR A 158 -2.96 -9.24 -6.08
N PRO A 159 -3.91 -9.92 -6.76
CA PRO A 159 -3.65 -11.25 -7.31
C PRO A 159 -2.43 -11.34 -8.24
N ALA A 160 -2.06 -10.25 -8.92
CA ALA A 160 -0.91 -10.20 -9.83
C ALA A 160 0.30 -9.45 -9.27
N ASP A 161 0.23 -8.96 -8.02
CA ASP A 161 1.24 -8.12 -7.39
C ASP A 161 1.59 -6.84 -8.20
N ILE A 162 0.59 -6.26 -8.87
CA ILE A 162 0.79 -5.05 -9.69
C ILE A 162 0.28 -3.83 -8.93
N ASN A 163 1.15 -2.83 -8.74
CA ASN A 163 0.77 -1.51 -8.27
C ASN A 163 0.74 -0.55 -9.45
N ASN A 164 -0.42 0.06 -9.69
CA ASN A 164 -0.62 0.99 -10.78
C ASN A 164 -0.59 2.43 -10.27
N THR A 165 -0.05 3.32 -11.10
CA THR A 165 -0.05 4.76 -10.90
C THR A 165 -0.48 5.46 -12.17
N LEU A 166 -1.41 6.40 -12.05
CA LEU A 166 -1.81 7.29 -13.14
C LEU A 166 -1.69 8.74 -12.68
N ALA A 167 -1.34 9.62 -13.61
CA ALA A 167 -1.51 11.05 -13.41
C ALA A 167 -2.93 11.46 -13.83
N LEU A 168 -3.55 12.29 -13.00
CA LEU A 168 -4.84 12.91 -13.26
C LEU A 168 -4.58 14.36 -13.65
N ASP A 169 -4.53 14.64 -14.95
CA ASP A 169 -4.35 16.00 -15.46
C ASP A 169 -5.60 16.85 -15.14
N ILE A 170 -5.37 17.98 -14.48
CA ILE A 170 -6.38 18.93 -14.04
C ILE A 170 -6.48 20.05 -15.08
N ASP A 171 -7.69 20.27 -15.58
CA ASP A 171 -7.96 21.36 -16.52
C ASP A 171 -7.98 22.74 -15.83
N SER A 172 -8.12 23.80 -16.63
CA SER A 172 -8.15 25.18 -16.12
C SER A 172 -9.35 25.50 -15.20
N GLU A 173 -10.37 24.63 -15.18
CA GLU A 173 -11.57 24.77 -14.34
C GLU A 173 -11.50 23.89 -13.08
N GLY A 174 -10.41 23.15 -12.89
CA GLY A 174 -10.20 22.27 -11.74
C GLY A 174 -10.83 20.89 -11.88
N ASN A 175 -11.15 20.46 -13.10
CA ASN A 175 -11.72 19.13 -13.36
C ASN A 175 -10.69 18.16 -13.94
N PHE A 176 -10.91 16.88 -13.71
CA PHE A 176 -10.17 15.80 -14.37
C PHE A 176 -11.07 14.61 -14.67
N GLU A 177 -10.73 13.81 -15.66
CA GLU A 177 -11.41 12.55 -15.98
C GLU A 177 -10.37 11.49 -16.39
N SER A 178 -10.53 10.27 -15.90
CA SER A 178 -9.70 9.14 -16.30
C SER A 178 -10.51 7.85 -16.31
N SER A 179 -10.33 7.04 -17.37
CA SER A 179 -10.94 5.72 -17.51
C SER A 179 -9.85 4.67 -17.66
N PHE A 180 -9.96 3.58 -16.91
CA PHE A 180 -8.97 2.50 -16.92
C PHE A 180 -9.62 1.16 -16.62
N ASP A 181 -9.00 0.09 -17.13
CA ASP A 181 -9.43 -1.27 -16.89
C ASP A 181 -9.01 -1.73 -15.49
N VAL A 182 -9.93 -2.45 -14.84
CA VAL A 182 -9.71 -3.11 -13.56
C VAL A 182 -10.16 -4.56 -13.63
N ASN A 183 -9.46 -5.43 -12.91
CA ASN A 183 -9.71 -6.86 -12.96
C ASN A 183 -10.82 -7.35 -12.01
N TYR A 184 -11.23 -6.49 -11.08
CA TYR A 184 -12.22 -6.74 -10.04
C TYR A 184 -12.62 -5.40 -9.40
N PHE A 185 -13.64 -5.41 -8.54
CA PHE A 185 -13.98 -4.29 -7.66
C PHE A 185 -12.76 -3.91 -6.82
N PHE A 186 -12.22 -2.72 -6.96
CA PHE A 186 -10.95 -2.35 -6.34
C PHE A 186 -11.08 -1.18 -5.35
N GLY A 187 -10.09 -1.07 -4.47
CA GLY A 187 -9.81 0.11 -3.66
C GLY A 187 -8.64 0.89 -4.24
N GLY A 188 -8.76 2.21 -4.28
CA GLY A 188 -7.73 3.12 -4.77
C GLY A 188 -7.59 4.34 -3.89
N ALA A 189 -6.55 5.13 -4.14
CA ALA A 189 -6.34 6.41 -3.47
C ALA A 189 -5.90 7.47 -4.47
N ILE A 190 -6.51 8.64 -4.37
CA ILE A 190 -6.03 9.84 -5.05
C ILE A 190 -5.12 10.61 -4.10
N VAL A 191 -3.96 11.06 -4.58
CA VAL A 191 -2.99 11.84 -3.82
C VAL A 191 -2.90 13.22 -4.43
N ASP A 192 -3.18 14.25 -3.62
CA ASP A 192 -3.08 15.64 -4.05
C ASP A 192 -1.64 16.17 -4.06
N HIS A 193 -1.47 17.44 -4.44
CA HIS A 193 -0.18 18.13 -4.47
C HIS A 193 0.46 18.31 -3.07
N ASN A 194 -0.32 18.20 -2.00
CA ASN A 194 0.15 18.27 -0.61
C ASN A 194 0.44 16.88 -0.01
N ASN A 195 0.39 15.82 -0.83
CA ASN A 195 0.49 14.43 -0.41
C ASN A 195 -0.64 13.97 0.55
N ASN A 196 -1.81 14.60 0.51
CA ASN A 196 -2.99 14.08 1.19
C ASN A 196 -3.58 12.93 0.39
N TRP A 197 -3.92 11.84 1.07
CA TRP A 197 -4.49 10.63 0.49
C TRP A 197 -6.01 10.61 0.63
N TYR A 198 -6.70 10.38 -0.47
CA TYR A 198 -8.15 10.30 -0.58
C TYR A 198 -8.55 8.92 -1.08
N GLU A 199 -8.88 8.05 -0.14
CA GLU A 199 -9.23 6.66 -0.40
C GLU A 199 -10.66 6.52 -0.93
N PHE A 200 -10.85 5.60 -1.87
CA PHE A 200 -12.15 5.27 -2.44
C PHE A 200 -12.21 3.80 -2.86
N ILE A 201 -13.43 3.32 -3.13
CA ILE A 201 -13.68 2.02 -3.76
C ILE A 201 -14.54 2.23 -5.01
N ALA A 202 -14.30 1.49 -6.08
CA ALA A 202 -15.10 1.59 -7.30
C ALA A 202 -15.31 0.22 -7.97
N GLN A 203 -16.55 -0.09 -8.34
CA GLN A 203 -16.87 -1.30 -9.09
C GLN A 203 -16.64 -1.06 -10.58
N PRO A 204 -16.15 -2.06 -11.33
CA PRO A 204 -16.17 -1.99 -12.78
C PRO A 204 -17.58 -1.67 -13.31
N GLY A 205 -17.66 -0.71 -14.22
CA GLY A 205 -18.89 -0.07 -14.70
C GLY A 205 -19.25 1.23 -13.97
N ASP A 206 -18.64 1.53 -12.81
CA ASP A 206 -18.90 2.78 -12.09
C ASP A 206 -18.28 3.98 -12.83
N THR A 207 -19.03 5.08 -12.85
CA THR A 207 -18.49 6.43 -13.08
C THR A 207 -18.57 7.19 -11.77
N LEU A 208 -17.46 7.22 -11.02
CA LEU A 208 -17.34 7.82 -9.71
C LEU A 208 -16.92 9.29 -9.81
N ASN A 209 -17.78 10.18 -9.36
CA ASN A 209 -17.49 11.61 -9.21
C ASN A 209 -16.94 11.89 -7.81
N ILE A 210 -15.83 12.64 -7.74
CA ILE A 210 -15.13 13.00 -6.52
C ILE A 210 -14.98 14.53 -6.49
N THR A 211 -15.55 15.17 -5.48
CA THR A 211 -15.45 16.63 -5.30
C THR A 211 -14.53 16.93 -4.12
N PHE A 212 -13.47 17.69 -4.37
CA PHE A 212 -12.47 18.10 -3.38
C PHE A 212 -12.74 19.53 -2.91
N TYR A 213 -12.66 19.76 -1.60
CA TYR A 213 -12.88 21.07 -0.99
C TYR A 213 -11.61 21.59 -0.31
N LYS A 214 -11.51 22.92 -0.15
CA LYS A 214 -10.33 23.59 0.45
C LYS A 214 -10.08 23.23 1.91
N ASP A 215 -11.10 22.77 2.63
CA ASP A 215 -10.97 22.29 4.01
C ASP A 215 -10.45 20.84 4.11
N GLY A 216 -10.10 20.24 2.97
CA GLY A 216 -9.63 18.85 2.86
C GLY A 216 -10.75 17.82 2.86
N SER A 217 -12.02 18.23 2.96
CA SER A 217 -13.14 17.30 2.82
C SER A 217 -13.32 16.87 1.36
N VAL A 218 -13.90 15.68 1.19
CA VAL A 218 -14.21 15.09 -0.11
C VAL A 218 -15.62 14.53 -0.12
N ASN A 219 -16.27 14.60 -1.28
CA ASN A 219 -17.59 14.02 -1.48
C ASN A 219 -17.59 13.08 -2.69
N TYR A 220 -18.28 11.95 -2.54
CA TYR A 220 -18.29 10.86 -3.52
C TYR A 220 -19.71 10.61 -4.02
N SER A 221 -19.90 10.51 -5.33
CA SER A 221 -21.20 10.19 -5.93
C SER A 221 -21.05 9.39 -7.22
N LEU A 222 -22.03 8.54 -7.51
CA LEU A 222 -22.07 7.78 -8.76
C LEU A 222 -22.93 8.53 -9.79
N SER A 223 -22.48 8.58 -11.04
CA SER A 223 -23.17 9.31 -12.11
C SER A 223 -24.55 8.74 -12.46
N ASP A 224 -24.82 7.48 -12.10
CA ASP A 224 -26.12 6.82 -12.34
C ASP A 224 -27.15 7.05 -11.21
N GLY A 225 -26.79 7.85 -10.20
CA GLY A 225 -27.67 8.20 -9.07
C GLY A 225 -27.74 7.15 -7.96
N ARG A 226 -27.04 6.01 -8.08
CA ARG A 226 -26.91 5.07 -6.95
C ARG A 226 -26.14 5.73 -5.80
N PRO A 227 -26.48 5.43 -4.53
CA PRO A 227 -25.71 5.91 -3.41
C PRO A 227 -24.31 5.30 -3.42
N TYR A 228 -23.29 6.11 -3.14
CA TYR A 228 -21.93 5.61 -2.96
C TYR A 228 -21.87 4.60 -1.79
N LEU A 229 -21.06 3.56 -1.96
CA LEU A 229 -21.04 2.41 -1.05
C LEU A 229 -20.47 2.76 0.33
N LEU A 230 -19.50 3.68 0.40
CA LEU A 230 -18.87 4.14 1.65
C LEU A 230 -19.34 5.55 2.08
N ARG A 231 -20.55 5.95 1.68
CA ARG A 231 -21.08 7.31 1.91
C ARG A 231 -21.15 7.76 3.37
N ASN A 232 -21.30 6.84 4.32
CA ASN A 232 -21.31 7.11 5.75
C ASN A 232 -19.94 6.81 6.38
N TYR A 233 -19.23 5.79 5.86
CA TYR A 233 -17.89 5.41 6.31
C TYR A 233 -16.81 6.45 5.97
N VAL A 234 -16.99 7.25 4.91
CA VAL A 234 -16.03 8.29 4.47
C VAL A 234 -15.62 9.27 5.58
N ARG A 235 -16.47 9.46 6.60
CA ARG A 235 -16.19 10.27 7.80
C ARG A 235 -14.96 9.81 8.58
N PHE A 236 -14.61 8.54 8.42
CA PHE A 236 -13.47 7.87 9.04
C PHE A 236 -12.34 7.66 8.03
N SER A 237 -12.17 8.56 7.06
CA SER A 237 -11.00 8.61 6.16
C SER A 237 -9.72 8.34 6.96
N SER A 238 -8.87 7.41 6.48
CA SER A 238 -7.76 6.72 7.19
C SER A 238 -8.14 5.55 8.13
N GLY A 239 -9.38 5.08 8.05
CA GLY A 239 -9.88 3.91 8.74
C GLY A 239 -10.27 4.10 10.20
N LEU A 240 -10.90 3.07 10.76
CA LEU A 240 -11.19 2.93 12.19
C LEU A 240 -9.99 2.25 12.86
N ASN A 241 -8.87 2.98 13.00
CA ASN A 241 -7.66 2.39 13.58
C ASN A 241 -7.79 2.28 15.11
N VAL A 242 -7.64 1.06 15.62
CA VAL A 242 -7.66 0.73 17.07
C VAL A 242 -6.33 0.22 17.59
N VAL A 243 -5.30 0.29 16.75
CA VAL A 243 -3.96 -0.25 16.97
C VAL A 243 -3.02 0.88 17.35
N ASP A 244 -2.38 0.76 18.52
CA ASP A 244 -1.16 1.52 18.83
C ASP A 244 0.03 0.72 18.30
N ASN A 245 0.50 1.06 17.11
CA ASN A 245 1.63 0.37 16.46
C ASN A 245 2.89 0.35 17.33
N SER A 246 3.06 1.27 18.28
CA SER A 246 4.20 1.26 19.21
C SER A 246 4.19 0.07 20.18
N LYS A 247 3.06 -0.63 20.31
CA LYS A 247 2.92 -1.89 21.08
C LYS A 247 3.30 -3.13 20.27
N PHE A 248 3.46 -2.99 18.96
CA PHE A 248 3.89 -4.05 18.04
C PHE A 248 5.35 -3.85 17.57
N GLN A 249 6.01 -2.77 17.98
CA GLN A 249 7.40 -2.52 17.63
C GLN A 249 8.35 -3.40 18.43
N PHE A 250 9.34 -3.97 17.75
CA PHE A 250 10.45 -4.67 18.39
C PHE A 250 11.28 -3.70 19.26
N THR A 251 11.58 -4.13 20.48
CA THR A 251 12.60 -3.53 21.36
C THR A 251 13.61 -4.62 21.76
N ASP A 252 14.71 -4.28 22.43
CA ASP A 252 15.78 -5.22 22.85
C ASP A 252 15.27 -6.54 23.49
N SER A 253 14.04 -6.53 24.02
CA SER A 253 13.24 -7.73 24.33
C SER A 253 11.77 -7.51 23.95
N ILE A 254 11.10 -8.48 23.31
CA ILE A 254 9.63 -8.48 23.14
C ILE A 254 8.97 -9.42 24.16
N ASP A 255 7.98 -8.92 24.90
CA ASP A 255 7.07 -9.73 25.71
C ASP A 255 5.89 -10.22 24.85
N TRP A 256 6.08 -11.38 24.21
CA TRP A 256 5.10 -11.98 23.30
C TRP A 256 3.72 -12.23 23.92
N PRO A 257 3.62 -12.80 25.13
CA PRO A 257 2.33 -12.87 25.83
C PRO A 257 1.61 -11.53 25.92
N SER A 258 2.33 -10.44 26.21
CA SER A 258 1.75 -9.09 26.26
C SER A 258 1.35 -8.56 24.88
N VAL A 259 2.15 -8.82 23.83
CA VAL A 259 1.79 -8.45 22.44
C VAL A 259 0.52 -9.18 22.01
N LEU A 260 0.43 -10.48 22.27
CA LEU A 260 -0.73 -11.30 21.93
C LEU A 260 -1.98 -10.88 22.73
N ASP A 261 -1.86 -10.66 24.03
CA ASP A 261 -2.94 -10.14 24.88
C ASP A 261 -3.39 -8.75 24.40
N TYR A 262 -2.45 -7.87 24.02
CA TYR A 262 -2.78 -6.58 23.44
C TYR A 262 -3.53 -6.71 22.12
N ALA A 263 -3.11 -7.62 21.24
CA ALA A 263 -3.77 -7.87 19.95
C ALA A 263 -5.22 -8.35 20.14
N TRP A 264 -5.47 -9.29 21.06
CA TRP A 264 -6.82 -9.71 21.45
C TRP A 264 -7.65 -8.57 22.03
N LYS A 265 -7.05 -7.72 22.88
CA LYS A 265 -7.72 -6.53 23.42
C LYS A 265 -8.05 -5.52 22.34
N CYS A 266 -7.21 -5.38 21.30
CA CYS A 266 -7.51 -4.52 20.14
C CYS A 266 -8.70 -5.06 19.37
N LYS A 267 -8.73 -6.37 19.07
CA LYS A 267 -9.86 -6.99 18.37
C LYS A 267 -11.18 -6.78 19.12
N LYS A 268 -11.20 -7.06 20.42
CA LYS A 268 -12.39 -6.84 21.27
C LYS A 268 -12.85 -5.38 21.25
N ARG A 269 -11.95 -4.44 21.57
CA ARG A 269 -12.27 -2.99 21.60
C ARG A 269 -12.67 -2.47 20.23
N GLY A 270 -12.10 -3.01 19.16
CA GLY A 270 -12.40 -2.62 17.80
C GLY A 270 -13.80 -3.04 17.35
N HIS A 271 -14.28 -4.24 17.69
CA HIS A 271 -15.67 -4.59 17.43
C HIS A 271 -16.65 -3.70 18.22
N ASP A 272 -16.38 -3.46 19.50
CA ASP A 272 -17.16 -2.54 20.34
C ASP A 272 -17.20 -1.13 19.72
N TYR A 273 -16.05 -0.66 19.23
CA TYR A 273 -15.91 0.62 18.54
C TYR A 273 -16.73 0.68 17.24
N ILE A 274 -16.64 -0.35 16.39
CA ILE A 274 -17.38 -0.41 15.13
C ILE A 274 -18.88 -0.52 15.39
N ASP A 275 -19.33 -1.26 16.40
CA ASP A 275 -20.73 -1.34 16.82
C ASP A 275 -21.29 0.05 17.16
N TYR A 276 -20.53 0.82 17.95
CA TYR A 276 -20.90 2.19 18.31
C TYR A 276 -20.95 3.11 17.09
N VAL A 277 -19.89 3.11 16.27
CA VAL A 277 -19.81 3.96 15.07
C VAL A 277 -20.94 3.62 14.09
N ALA A 278 -21.21 2.33 13.88
CA ALA A 278 -22.28 1.89 12.99
C ALA A 278 -23.66 2.35 13.48
N SER A 279 -23.90 2.28 14.78
CA SER A 279 -25.15 2.72 15.38
C SER A 279 -25.31 4.24 15.35
N LYS A 280 -24.26 4.99 15.69
CA LYS A 280 -24.30 6.47 15.75
C LYS A 280 -24.38 7.10 14.37
N TYR A 281 -23.56 6.63 13.43
CA TYR A 281 -23.40 7.23 12.11
C TYR A 281 -24.19 6.51 11.01
N ASN A 282 -25.06 5.57 11.39
CA ASN A 282 -25.95 4.82 10.51
C ASN A 282 -25.19 4.14 9.35
N LEU A 283 -24.06 3.49 9.64
CA LEU A 283 -23.36 2.70 8.62
C LEU A 283 -24.32 1.67 8.03
N THR A 284 -24.25 1.45 6.71
CA THR A 284 -24.97 0.37 6.06
C THR A 284 -24.42 -0.99 6.48
N ALA A 285 -25.17 -2.07 6.21
CA ALA A 285 -24.68 -3.43 6.43
C ALA A 285 -23.36 -3.72 5.69
N PHE A 286 -23.19 -3.17 4.49
CA PHE A 286 -21.94 -3.29 3.72
C PHE A 286 -20.80 -2.53 4.40
N GLU A 287 -20.99 -1.27 4.77
CA GLU A 287 -19.98 -0.45 5.45
C GLU A 287 -19.58 -1.02 6.80
N TYR A 288 -20.53 -1.54 7.58
CA TYR A 288 -20.24 -2.21 8.85
C TYR A 288 -19.33 -3.42 8.64
N GLN A 289 -19.60 -4.23 7.62
CA GLN A 289 -18.76 -5.38 7.33
C GLN A 289 -17.38 -4.97 6.79
N TYR A 290 -17.33 -3.97 5.89
CA TYR A 290 -16.09 -3.40 5.39
C TYR A 290 -15.23 -2.86 6.53
N ALA A 291 -15.82 -2.11 7.46
CA ALA A 291 -15.16 -1.59 8.65
C ALA A 291 -14.55 -2.70 9.53
N ASN A 292 -15.27 -3.81 9.73
CA ASN A 292 -14.77 -4.95 10.49
C ASN A 292 -13.56 -5.61 9.80
N ILE A 293 -13.63 -5.83 8.47
CA ILE A 293 -12.51 -6.41 7.71
C ILE A 293 -11.30 -5.47 7.73
N MET A 294 -11.49 -4.16 7.54
CA MET A 294 -10.43 -3.16 7.64
C MET A 294 -9.72 -3.24 8.99
N MET A 295 -10.49 -3.19 10.09
CA MET A 295 -9.95 -3.22 11.45
C MET A 295 -9.25 -4.55 11.75
N GLU A 296 -9.82 -5.68 11.35
CA GLU A 296 -9.23 -7.01 11.56
C GLU A 296 -7.90 -7.10 10.81
N ASN A 297 -7.86 -6.68 9.55
CA ASN A 297 -6.63 -6.71 8.76
C ASN A 297 -5.54 -5.81 9.33
N SER A 298 -5.86 -4.59 9.81
CA SER A 298 -4.86 -3.71 10.43
C SER A 298 -4.25 -4.32 11.71
N ILE A 299 -5.05 -5.03 12.51
CA ILE A 299 -4.56 -5.73 13.71
C ILE A 299 -3.66 -6.91 13.31
N LEU A 300 -4.11 -7.73 12.34
CA LEU A 300 -3.34 -8.87 11.86
C LEU A 300 -2.02 -8.43 11.22
N GLU A 301 -2.04 -7.38 10.40
CA GLU A 301 -0.87 -6.79 9.77
C GLU A 301 0.17 -6.41 10.82
N SER A 302 -0.24 -5.64 11.84
CA SER A 302 0.66 -5.22 12.92
C SER A 302 1.22 -6.39 13.73
N TYR A 303 0.42 -7.45 13.91
CA TYR A 303 0.88 -8.66 14.59
C TYR A 303 1.89 -9.46 13.75
N LEU A 304 1.66 -9.59 12.45
CA LEU A 304 2.58 -10.27 11.53
C LEU A 304 3.84 -9.45 11.28
N ASP A 305 3.74 -8.12 11.18
CA ASP A 305 4.88 -7.18 11.14
C ASP A 305 5.80 -7.43 12.34
N CYS A 306 5.24 -7.43 13.55
CA CYS A 306 5.97 -7.69 14.79
C CYS A 306 6.71 -9.04 14.75
N ARG A 307 6.05 -10.08 14.22
CA ARG A 307 6.63 -11.43 14.06
C ARG A 307 7.77 -11.44 13.04
N MET A 308 7.61 -10.72 11.92
CA MET A 308 8.60 -10.65 10.85
C MET A 308 9.81 -9.76 11.18
N ASP A 309 9.63 -8.70 11.97
CA ASP A 309 10.70 -7.77 12.37
C ASP A 309 11.89 -8.47 13.03
N ILE A 310 11.69 -9.61 13.72
CA ILE A 310 12.78 -10.46 14.24
C ILE A 310 13.72 -10.89 13.12
N SER A 311 13.17 -11.29 11.97
CA SER A 311 13.92 -11.75 10.80
C SER A 311 14.58 -10.57 10.06
N TYR A 312 13.99 -9.38 10.13
CA TYR A 312 14.56 -8.17 9.51
C TYR A 312 15.73 -7.58 10.34
N GLN A 313 15.69 -7.70 11.67
CA GLN A 313 16.81 -7.34 12.53
C GLN A 313 18.05 -8.22 12.26
N TYR A 314 17.88 -9.48 11.86
CA TYR A 314 18.98 -10.31 11.35
C TYR A 314 19.68 -9.66 10.14
N ILE A 315 18.90 -9.18 9.16
CA ILE A 315 19.42 -8.52 7.96
C ILE A 315 20.05 -7.16 8.31
N THR A 316 19.40 -6.37 9.16
CA THR A 316 19.92 -5.06 9.60
C THR A 316 21.21 -5.20 10.41
N TYR A 317 21.32 -6.22 11.25
CA TYR A 317 22.52 -6.53 12.01
C TYR A 317 23.71 -6.88 11.10
N ILE A 318 23.47 -7.74 10.09
CA ILE A 318 24.49 -8.13 9.11
C ILE A 318 24.91 -6.94 8.24
N THR A 319 23.98 -6.08 7.84
CA THR A 319 24.25 -4.95 6.93
C THR A 319 24.85 -3.73 7.62
N SER A 320 24.70 -3.60 8.95
CA SER A 320 25.24 -2.49 9.75
C SER A 320 26.62 -2.76 10.35
N THR A 321 27.16 -3.97 10.20
CA THR A 321 28.46 -4.35 10.75
C THR A 321 29.40 -4.85 9.65
N GLU A 322 30.67 -4.41 9.67
CA GLU A 322 31.69 -5.01 8.79
C GLU A 322 32.01 -6.47 9.19
N HIS A 323 31.54 -6.91 10.38
CA HIS A 323 31.81 -8.22 10.97
C HIS A 323 30.52 -8.84 11.52
N VAL A 324 30.18 -10.02 10.99
CA VAL A 324 29.00 -10.79 11.39
C VAL A 324 29.29 -11.60 12.66
N ASP A 325 28.63 -11.28 13.78
CA ASP A 325 28.62 -12.13 14.99
C ASP A 325 27.62 -13.27 14.83
N THR A 326 28.13 -14.46 14.55
CA THR A 326 27.31 -15.67 14.37
C THR A 326 26.63 -16.16 15.65
N THR A 327 27.09 -15.76 16.84
CA THR A 327 26.48 -16.18 18.11
C THR A 327 25.15 -15.45 18.35
N LYS A 328 25.10 -14.15 18.06
CA LYS A 328 23.84 -13.37 18.08
C LYS A 328 22.84 -13.84 17.04
N ILE A 329 23.32 -14.29 15.88
CA ILE A 329 22.46 -14.90 14.84
C ILE A 329 21.77 -16.15 15.36
N ILE A 330 22.53 -17.05 15.99
CA ILE A 330 21.98 -18.29 16.55
C ILE A 330 20.98 -17.95 17.65
N GLU A 331 21.29 -17.02 18.55
CA GLU A 331 20.39 -16.57 19.61
C GLU A 331 19.07 -16.01 19.06
N ILE A 332 19.12 -15.14 18.04
CA ILE A 332 17.91 -14.57 17.39
C ILE A 332 17.10 -15.67 16.69
N THR A 333 17.77 -16.59 16.00
CA THR A 333 17.12 -17.66 15.23
C THR A 333 16.45 -18.69 16.14
N GLU A 334 17.15 -19.16 17.18
CA GLU A 334 16.63 -20.11 18.18
C GLU A 334 15.47 -19.50 18.99
N ASN A 335 15.55 -18.20 19.31
CA ASN A 335 14.44 -17.48 19.94
C ASN A 335 13.26 -17.21 18.99
N SER A 336 13.45 -17.24 17.67
CA SER A 336 12.35 -17.03 16.70
C SER A 336 11.50 -18.28 16.48
N ASP A 337 12.11 -19.47 16.51
CA ASP A 337 11.44 -20.72 16.13
C ASP A 337 10.31 -21.11 17.11
N TRP A 338 10.41 -20.78 18.40
CA TRP A 338 9.34 -21.04 19.37
C TRP A 338 8.14 -20.10 19.19
N ILE A 339 8.35 -18.84 18.80
CA ILE A 339 7.29 -17.85 18.55
C ILE A 339 6.50 -18.24 17.29
N LEU A 340 7.21 -18.74 16.28
CA LEU A 340 6.62 -19.20 15.03
C LEU A 340 5.77 -20.45 15.23
N ALA A 341 6.11 -21.29 16.21
CA ALA A 341 5.40 -22.52 16.54
C ALA A 341 4.41 -22.39 17.72
N ASP A 342 4.29 -21.21 18.34
CA ASP A 342 3.41 -21.01 19.48
C ASP A 342 1.93 -21.19 19.11
N SER A 343 1.27 -22.12 19.79
CA SER A 343 -0.12 -22.46 19.49
C SER A 343 -1.07 -21.31 19.80
N ALA A 344 -0.78 -20.45 20.80
CA ALA A 344 -1.65 -19.33 21.13
C ALA A 344 -1.61 -18.24 20.05
N GLY A 345 -0.42 -17.92 19.53
CA GLY A 345 -0.25 -17.02 18.40
C GLY A 345 -0.90 -17.56 17.11
N LEU A 346 -0.71 -18.85 16.79
CA LEU A 346 -1.34 -19.46 15.62
C LEU A 346 -2.88 -19.48 15.72
N ASN A 347 -3.43 -19.73 16.91
CA ASN A 347 -4.88 -19.65 17.15
C ASN A 347 -5.41 -18.23 16.95
N PHE A 348 -4.63 -17.21 17.33
CA PHE A 348 -5.01 -15.83 17.08
C PHE A 348 -5.06 -15.54 15.58
N ILE A 349 -4.06 -15.95 14.80
CA ILE A 349 -4.08 -15.77 13.34
C ILE A 349 -5.25 -16.54 12.71
N ALA A 350 -5.51 -17.76 13.16
CA ALA A 350 -6.62 -18.59 12.67
C ALA A 350 -8.02 -18.01 12.95
N ASP A 351 -8.14 -17.07 13.90
CA ASP A 351 -9.39 -16.38 14.24
C ASP A 351 -9.70 -15.19 13.30
N PHE A 352 -8.78 -14.83 12.39
CA PHE A 352 -9.00 -13.77 11.40
C PHE A 352 -9.70 -14.28 10.14
N THR A 353 -10.42 -13.37 9.49
CA THR A 353 -11.20 -13.68 8.29
C THR A 353 -10.32 -13.75 7.02
N ALA A 354 -9.70 -14.90 6.77
CA ALA A 354 -8.84 -15.11 5.59
C ALA A 354 -9.58 -15.48 4.28
N ASN A 355 -10.91 -15.52 4.30
CA ASN A 355 -11.77 -15.95 3.18
C ASN A 355 -12.79 -14.88 2.71
N ASP A 356 -12.72 -13.65 3.21
CA ASP A 356 -13.62 -12.57 2.79
C ASP A 356 -13.01 -11.70 1.69
N SER A 357 -13.59 -11.75 0.49
CA SER A 357 -13.21 -10.95 -0.69
C SER A 357 -13.21 -9.43 -0.49
N LEU A 358 -13.83 -8.88 0.57
CA LEU A 358 -13.66 -7.46 0.91
C LEU A 358 -12.20 -7.09 1.19
N MET A 359 -11.38 -8.07 1.57
CA MET A 359 -9.93 -7.91 1.65
C MET A 359 -9.25 -7.62 0.31
N LEU A 360 -9.94 -7.60 -0.83
CA LEU A 360 -9.34 -7.24 -2.12
C LEU A 360 -9.64 -5.79 -2.51
N ILE A 361 -10.61 -5.17 -1.83
CA ILE A 361 -11.14 -3.86 -2.20
C ILE A 361 -10.68 -2.74 -1.26
N MET A 362 -9.86 -3.05 -0.26
CA MET A 362 -9.32 -2.02 0.62
C MET A 362 -8.19 -1.27 -0.11
N PRO A 363 -8.07 0.04 0.14
CA PRO A 363 -6.92 0.80 -0.31
C PRO A 363 -5.65 0.33 0.43
N VAL A 364 -4.53 0.21 -0.30
CA VAL A 364 -3.17 0.01 0.26
C VAL A 364 -3.01 -1.24 1.16
N GLN A 365 -3.14 -2.44 0.58
CA GLN A 365 -3.10 -3.74 1.31
C GLN A 365 -1.83 -4.56 1.06
N TRP A 366 -0.87 -4.03 0.31
CA TRP A 366 0.30 -4.82 -0.09
C TRP A 366 1.10 -5.32 1.13
N VAL A 367 1.07 -4.57 2.24
CA VAL A 367 1.77 -4.92 3.48
C VAL A 367 1.21 -6.21 4.06
N ILE A 368 -0.09 -6.32 4.34
CA ILE A 368 -0.67 -7.54 4.92
C ILE A 368 -0.44 -8.79 4.06
N PHE A 369 -0.62 -8.71 2.73
CA PHE A 369 -0.35 -9.86 1.86
C PHE A 369 1.14 -10.22 1.83
N ASN A 370 2.02 -9.23 1.81
CA ASN A 370 3.46 -9.46 1.92
C ASN A 370 3.81 -10.14 3.26
N ARG A 371 3.26 -9.65 4.37
CA ARG A 371 3.52 -10.22 5.70
C ARG A 371 2.98 -11.63 5.85
N TYR A 372 1.79 -11.89 5.32
CA TYR A 372 1.25 -13.25 5.29
C TYR A 372 2.08 -14.16 4.38
N LYS A 373 2.44 -13.71 3.18
CA LYS A 373 3.22 -14.49 2.22
C LYS A 373 4.57 -14.89 2.75
N TYR A 374 5.23 -14.08 3.57
CA TYR A 374 6.60 -14.32 4.04
C TYR A 374 6.73 -14.72 5.52
N ASP A 375 5.64 -14.80 6.29
CA ASP A 375 5.69 -15.37 7.65
C ASP A 375 6.04 -16.87 7.56
N ARG A 376 7.04 -17.30 8.35
CA ARG A 376 7.61 -18.66 8.33
C ARG A 376 6.61 -19.74 8.78
N ALA A 377 5.48 -19.38 9.38
CA ALA A 377 4.38 -20.31 9.63
C ALA A 377 3.70 -20.78 8.33
N PHE A 378 3.73 -19.96 7.28
CA PHE A 378 3.07 -20.21 5.99
C PHE A 378 4.10 -20.56 4.90
N TYR A 379 5.16 -19.77 4.81
CA TYR A 379 6.23 -19.85 3.80
C TYR A 379 7.35 -20.81 4.22
N LYS A 380 7.00 -22.05 4.54
CA LYS A 380 7.98 -23.11 4.82
C LYS A 380 7.70 -24.32 3.96
N SER A 381 8.62 -24.58 3.04
CA SER A 381 8.62 -25.76 2.18
C SER A 381 9.95 -26.51 2.27
N VAL A 382 9.89 -27.83 2.16
CA VAL A 382 11.06 -28.68 1.94
C VAL A 382 10.68 -29.65 0.84
N VAL A 383 11.22 -29.41 -0.36
CA VAL A 383 10.97 -30.25 -1.53
C VAL A 383 12.22 -31.07 -1.81
N ASN A 384 12.13 -32.40 -1.75
CA ASN A 384 13.22 -33.29 -2.18
C ASN A 384 12.88 -33.89 -3.55
N LEU A 385 13.63 -33.47 -4.57
CA LEU A 385 13.50 -33.97 -5.94
C LEU A 385 14.70 -34.81 -6.40
N ASP A 386 15.55 -35.28 -5.49
CA ASP A 386 16.79 -36.00 -5.84
C ASP A 386 16.52 -37.25 -6.67
N SER A 387 15.39 -37.91 -6.42
CA SER A 387 14.99 -39.11 -7.17
C SER A 387 14.59 -38.83 -8.63
N LEU A 388 14.34 -37.57 -8.99
CA LEU A 388 13.95 -37.11 -10.33
C LEU A 388 15.11 -36.46 -11.10
N LYS A 389 16.19 -36.05 -10.42
CA LYS A 389 17.37 -35.47 -11.07
C LYS A 389 17.93 -36.42 -12.13
N GLY A 390 18.10 -35.90 -13.35
CA GLY A 390 18.57 -36.67 -14.52
C GLY A 390 17.53 -37.63 -15.13
N LYS A 391 16.30 -37.69 -14.61
CA LYS A 391 15.18 -38.46 -15.20
C LYS A 391 14.17 -37.59 -15.94
N VAL A 392 14.11 -36.32 -15.59
CA VAL A 392 13.33 -35.29 -16.27
C VAL A 392 14.26 -34.13 -16.65
N ASP A 393 13.87 -33.32 -17.61
CA ASP A 393 14.59 -32.10 -17.95
C ASP A 393 14.46 -31.04 -16.84
N ASP A 394 15.40 -30.08 -16.82
CA ASP A 394 15.50 -29.06 -15.77
C ASP A 394 14.25 -28.15 -15.71
N ALA A 395 13.61 -27.87 -16.85
CA ALA A 395 12.38 -27.07 -16.88
C ALA A 395 11.22 -27.81 -16.22
N THR A 396 11.07 -29.10 -16.52
CA THR A 396 10.10 -29.97 -15.84
C THR A 396 10.42 -30.10 -14.35
N LEU A 397 11.70 -30.21 -13.97
CA LEU A 397 12.12 -30.29 -12.57
C LEU A 397 11.72 -29.01 -11.81
N TYR A 398 12.03 -27.84 -12.36
CA TYR A 398 11.65 -26.55 -11.77
C TYR A 398 10.13 -26.37 -11.70
N ALA A 399 9.39 -26.69 -12.77
CA ALA A 399 7.93 -26.60 -12.77
C ALA A 399 7.30 -27.48 -11.66
N LEU A 400 7.88 -28.65 -11.40
CA LEU A 400 7.46 -29.54 -10.31
C LEU A 400 7.83 -28.96 -8.94
N GLU A 401 9.03 -28.40 -8.80
CA GLU A 401 9.48 -27.76 -7.55
C GLU A 401 8.59 -26.58 -7.16
N SER A 402 8.31 -25.67 -8.09
CA SER A 402 7.39 -24.54 -7.88
C SER A 402 5.99 -25.02 -7.50
N TYR A 403 5.42 -25.95 -8.28
CA TYR A 403 4.10 -26.52 -7.98
C TYR A 403 4.04 -27.18 -6.59
N MET A 404 5.06 -27.96 -6.23
CA MET A 404 5.11 -28.62 -4.92
C MET A 404 5.29 -27.62 -3.78
N THR A 405 6.09 -26.57 -3.99
CA THR A 405 6.27 -25.49 -3.02
C THR A 405 4.96 -24.78 -2.75
N ASP A 406 4.26 -24.35 -3.81
CA ASP A 406 2.96 -23.70 -3.71
C ASP A 406 1.91 -24.61 -3.06
N SER A 407 1.90 -25.89 -3.42
CA SER A 407 1.03 -26.90 -2.79
C SER A 407 1.29 -27.04 -1.28
N ILE A 408 2.55 -26.99 -0.85
CA ILE A 408 2.92 -27.05 0.59
C ILE A 408 2.48 -25.78 1.31
N HIS A 409 2.68 -24.60 0.72
CA HIS A 409 2.23 -23.33 1.31
C HIS A 409 0.71 -23.32 1.51
N LEU A 410 -0.06 -23.76 0.52
CA LEU A 410 -1.51 -23.88 0.64
C LEU A 410 -1.93 -24.95 1.67
N ALA A 411 -1.18 -26.05 1.80
CA ALA A 411 -1.43 -27.05 2.85
C ALA A 411 -1.15 -26.51 4.26
N ASN A 412 -0.12 -25.67 4.42
CA ASN A 412 0.17 -24.99 5.69
C ASN A 412 -0.95 -24.01 6.05
N ASP A 413 -1.43 -23.24 5.07
CA ASP A 413 -2.59 -22.35 5.20
C ASP A 413 -3.84 -23.12 5.63
N MET A 414 -4.18 -24.21 4.96
CA MET A 414 -5.30 -25.09 5.34
C MET A 414 -5.17 -25.60 6.77
N LYS A 415 -3.96 -26.01 7.17
CA LYS A 415 -3.68 -26.50 8.51
C LYS A 415 -3.87 -25.41 9.58
N LEU A 416 -3.46 -24.17 9.30
CA LEU A 416 -3.65 -23.03 10.20
C LEU A 416 -5.13 -22.82 10.50
N PHE A 417 -5.95 -22.73 9.46
CA PHE A 417 -7.38 -22.44 9.60
C PHE A 417 -8.23 -23.67 9.92
N GLY A 418 -7.63 -24.86 10.00
CA GLY A 418 -8.37 -26.11 10.15
C GLY A 418 -9.36 -26.37 9.02
N ALA A 419 -9.04 -25.89 7.81
CA ALA A 419 -9.92 -25.88 6.65
C ALA A 419 -9.63 -27.03 5.69
N SER A 420 -10.64 -27.45 4.93
CA SER A 420 -10.51 -28.46 3.87
C SER A 420 -10.07 -27.88 2.53
N GLU A 421 -10.07 -26.55 2.40
CA GLU A 421 -9.71 -25.81 1.19
C GLU A 421 -8.81 -24.64 1.60
N PRO A 422 -7.85 -24.22 0.73
CA PRO A 422 -7.02 -23.07 1.02
C PRO A 422 -7.83 -21.79 1.16
N SER A 423 -7.35 -20.88 2.01
CA SER A 423 -7.93 -19.57 2.20
C SER A 423 -7.77 -18.68 0.96
N LEU A 424 -8.58 -17.63 0.84
CA LEU A 424 -8.39 -16.62 -0.19
C LEU A 424 -7.02 -15.95 -0.06
N PHE A 425 -6.53 -15.68 1.16
CA PHE A 425 -5.17 -15.18 1.40
C PHE A 425 -4.10 -16.09 0.78
N GLY A 426 -4.14 -17.38 1.10
CA GLY A 426 -3.19 -18.36 0.58
C GLY A 426 -3.21 -18.43 -0.95
N LYS A 427 -4.40 -18.43 -1.55
CA LYS A 427 -4.58 -18.43 -3.01
C LYS A 427 -4.00 -17.16 -3.66
N ILE A 428 -4.26 -15.98 -3.10
CA ILE A 428 -3.73 -14.71 -3.61
C ILE A 428 -2.20 -14.69 -3.51
N CYS A 429 -1.62 -15.08 -2.37
CA CYS A 429 -0.17 -15.12 -2.19
C CYS A 429 0.51 -16.05 -3.19
N MET A 430 -0.10 -17.21 -3.48
CA MET A 430 0.37 -18.12 -4.52
C MET A 430 0.27 -17.50 -5.92
N MET A 431 -0.82 -16.79 -6.24
CA MET A 431 -0.99 -16.16 -7.55
C MET A 431 0.08 -15.10 -7.83
N GLN A 432 0.52 -14.37 -6.81
CA GLN A 432 1.61 -13.39 -6.91
C GLN A 432 2.95 -14.01 -7.31
N ASP A 433 3.13 -15.33 -7.16
CA ASP A 433 4.35 -16.03 -7.57
C ASP A 433 4.31 -16.54 -9.02
N ILE A 434 3.15 -16.48 -9.70
CA ILE A 434 2.98 -17.01 -11.06
C ILE A 434 3.93 -16.31 -12.05
N ASP A 435 3.99 -14.98 -12.05
CA ASP A 435 4.82 -14.22 -13.02
C ASP A 435 6.31 -14.58 -12.86
N ARG A 436 6.80 -14.57 -11.61
CA ARG A 436 8.18 -14.97 -11.25
C ARG A 436 8.49 -16.42 -11.67
N HIS A 437 7.55 -17.34 -11.47
CA HIS A 437 7.71 -18.73 -11.89
C HIS A 437 7.76 -18.86 -13.41
N LEU A 438 6.91 -18.12 -14.15
CA LEU A 438 6.92 -18.08 -15.61
C LEU A 438 8.24 -17.51 -16.16
N GLU A 439 8.75 -16.42 -15.58
CA GLU A 439 10.07 -15.84 -15.94
C GLU A 439 11.21 -16.84 -15.78
N THR A 440 11.27 -17.51 -14.62
CA THR A 440 12.32 -18.48 -14.33
C THR A 440 12.19 -19.70 -15.24
N LEU A 441 10.98 -20.22 -15.44
CA LEU A 441 10.70 -21.32 -16.36
C LEU A 441 11.16 -21.00 -17.77
N ASN A 442 10.78 -19.83 -18.29
CA ASN A 442 11.15 -19.43 -19.64
C ASN A 442 12.65 -19.29 -19.81
N THR A 443 13.35 -18.77 -18.80
CA THR A 443 14.82 -18.70 -18.78
C THR A 443 15.45 -20.09 -18.94
N ILE A 444 14.96 -21.08 -18.17
CA ILE A 444 15.44 -22.46 -18.26
C ILE A 444 15.12 -23.07 -19.63
N LEU A 445 13.90 -22.85 -20.14
CA LEU A 445 13.46 -23.36 -21.44
C LEU A 445 14.34 -22.85 -22.60
N ILE A 446 14.73 -21.57 -22.56
CA ILE A 446 15.65 -20.95 -23.54
C ILE A 446 17.05 -21.53 -23.40
N LEU A 447 17.63 -21.54 -22.19
CA LEU A 447 19.00 -21.99 -21.93
C LEU A 447 19.25 -23.44 -22.41
N TYR A 448 18.23 -24.30 -22.32
CA TYR A 448 18.34 -25.71 -22.68
C TYR A 448 17.69 -26.07 -24.02
N ALA A 449 17.21 -25.09 -24.79
CA ALA A 449 16.58 -25.29 -26.10
C ALA A 449 15.50 -26.41 -26.08
N VAL A 450 14.62 -26.37 -25.08
CA VAL A 450 13.57 -27.39 -24.92
C VAL A 450 12.64 -27.36 -26.13
N ALA A 451 12.36 -28.52 -26.73
CA ALA A 451 11.65 -28.59 -28.02
C ALA A 451 10.20 -28.06 -27.99
N ASN A 452 9.52 -28.09 -26.84
CA ASN A 452 8.11 -27.71 -26.70
C ASN A 452 7.86 -26.81 -25.46
N PRO A 453 8.41 -25.58 -25.44
CA PRO A 453 8.35 -24.70 -24.26
C PRO A 453 6.91 -24.34 -23.87
N ASP A 454 6.05 -24.07 -24.85
CA ASP A 454 4.63 -23.75 -24.62
C ASP A 454 3.87 -24.87 -23.89
N SER A 455 4.23 -26.13 -24.15
CA SER A 455 3.61 -27.27 -23.49
C SER A 455 3.98 -27.33 -22.00
N VAL A 456 5.21 -26.95 -21.65
CA VAL A 456 5.68 -26.92 -20.26
C VAL A 456 4.97 -25.80 -19.51
N LEU A 457 4.94 -24.58 -20.09
CA LEU A 457 4.26 -23.42 -19.51
C LEU A 457 2.75 -23.67 -19.34
N THR A 458 2.08 -24.25 -20.35
CA THR A 458 0.66 -24.59 -20.28
C THR A 458 0.36 -25.65 -19.24
N SER A 459 1.23 -26.67 -19.12
CA SER A 459 1.13 -27.72 -18.09
C SER A 459 1.28 -27.13 -16.68
N TYR A 460 2.27 -26.24 -16.49
CA TYR A 460 2.46 -25.50 -15.24
C TYR A 460 1.20 -24.69 -14.89
N MET A 461 0.70 -23.85 -15.81
CA MET A 461 -0.50 -23.04 -15.58
C MET A 461 -1.74 -23.89 -15.27
N THR A 462 -1.91 -25.04 -15.94
CA THR A 462 -3.01 -25.97 -15.66
C THR A 462 -2.97 -26.47 -14.23
N LYS A 463 -1.78 -26.80 -13.71
CA LYS A 463 -1.61 -27.23 -12.32
C LYS A 463 -1.87 -26.10 -11.34
N MET A 464 -1.33 -24.90 -11.60
CA MET A 464 -1.54 -23.72 -10.73
C MET A 464 -3.02 -23.35 -10.63
N LYS A 465 -3.76 -23.37 -11.74
CA LYS A 465 -5.21 -23.16 -11.76
C LYS A 465 -5.95 -24.23 -10.94
N GLY A 466 -5.52 -25.49 -11.05
CA GLY A 466 -6.06 -26.57 -10.23
C GLY A 466 -5.91 -26.35 -8.72
N LEU A 467 -4.85 -25.67 -8.28
CA LEU A 467 -4.65 -25.32 -6.87
C LEU A 467 -5.56 -24.16 -6.39
N LEU A 468 -5.99 -23.28 -7.30
CA LEU A 468 -6.90 -22.18 -6.97
C LEU A 468 -8.30 -22.67 -6.62
N ASN A 469 -8.81 -23.67 -7.34
CA ASN A 469 -10.15 -24.24 -7.15
C ASN A 469 -11.22 -23.13 -7.02
N ASP A 470 -11.12 -22.09 -7.84
CA ASP A 470 -12.01 -20.93 -7.87
C ASP A 470 -12.01 -20.33 -9.28
N ALA A 471 -13.17 -20.37 -9.95
CA ALA A 471 -13.30 -19.97 -11.35
C ALA A 471 -12.91 -18.50 -11.61
N ASN A 472 -13.09 -17.61 -10.63
CA ASN A 472 -12.73 -16.20 -10.79
C ASN A 472 -11.22 -16.01 -10.70
N LEU A 473 -10.58 -16.67 -9.73
CA LEU A 473 -9.13 -16.65 -9.58
C LEU A 473 -8.44 -17.35 -10.74
N GLU A 474 -8.99 -18.46 -11.23
CA GLU A 474 -8.52 -19.13 -12.44
C GLU A 474 -8.57 -18.21 -13.67
N ALA A 475 -9.66 -17.46 -13.85
CA ALA A 475 -9.78 -16.49 -14.93
C ALA A 475 -8.79 -15.33 -14.77
N ARG A 476 -8.46 -14.92 -13.54
CA ARG A 476 -7.41 -13.91 -13.31
C ARG A 476 -6.02 -14.48 -13.58
N ALA A 477 -5.74 -15.72 -13.20
CA ALA A 477 -4.48 -16.41 -13.49
C ALA A 477 -4.26 -16.57 -15.00
N ASP A 478 -5.32 -16.86 -15.77
CA ASP A 478 -5.25 -16.85 -17.23
C ASP A 478 -4.83 -15.47 -17.77
N ARG A 479 -5.35 -14.38 -17.19
CA ARG A 479 -4.94 -13.02 -17.57
C ARG A 479 -3.49 -12.72 -17.20
N ILE A 480 -3.01 -13.14 -16.03
CA ILE A 480 -1.59 -13.03 -15.65
C ILE A 480 -0.72 -13.72 -16.70
N TYR A 481 -1.09 -14.93 -17.11
CA TYR A 481 -0.38 -15.68 -18.14
C TYR A 481 -0.39 -14.98 -19.51
N GLN A 482 -1.51 -14.36 -19.92
CA GLN A 482 -1.53 -13.56 -21.15
C GLN A 482 -0.67 -12.30 -21.05
N ASP A 483 -0.71 -11.60 -19.91
CA ASP A 483 0.07 -10.39 -19.67
C ASP A 483 1.57 -10.70 -19.67
N TYR A 484 1.98 -11.84 -19.13
CA TYR A 484 3.36 -12.34 -19.21
C TYR A 484 3.88 -12.38 -20.66
N PHE A 485 3.13 -12.95 -21.61
CA PHE A 485 3.56 -12.97 -23.02
C PHE A 485 3.51 -11.61 -23.69
N ARG A 486 2.58 -10.73 -23.29
CA ARG A 486 2.58 -9.34 -23.78
C ARG A 486 3.85 -8.62 -23.37
N LYS A 487 4.37 -8.88 -22.16
CA LYS A 487 5.66 -8.36 -21.67
C LYS A 487 6.88 -8.94 -22.41
N GLN A 488 6.73 -9.99 -23.22
CA GLN A 488 7.83 -10.54 -24.04
C GLN A 488 8.00 -9.82 -25.38
N VAL A 489 7.04 -8.96 -25.78
CA VAL A 489 7.24 -8.08 -26.93
C VAL A 489 8.33 -7.06 -26.55
N PRO A 490 9.44 -6.96 -27.29
CA PRO A 490 10.61 -6.18 -26.85
C PRO A 490 10.37 -4.68 -26.82
N TYR A 491 9.37 -4.21 -27.56
CA TYR A 491 9.04 -2.80 -27.70
C TYR A 491 7.54 -2.57 -27.62
N TRP A 492 7.13 -1.42 -27.09
CA TRP A 492 5.75 -0.98 -27.08
C TRP A 492 5.63 0.51 -27.47
N ASP A 493 4.50 0.83 -28.09
CA ASP A 493 4.20 2.20 -28.50
C ASP A 493 3.69 3.02 -27.31
N LEU A 494 4.33 4.17 -27.08
CA LEU A 494 3.91 5.10 -26.03
C LEU A 494 2.50 5.65 -26.33
N PRO A 495 1.58 5.67 -25.35
CA PRO A 495 0.22 6.19 -25.55
C PRO A 495 0.24 7.68 -25.87
N GLU A 496 -0.73 8.16 -26.64
CA GLU A 496 -0.92 9.59 -26.84
C GLU A 496 -1.44 10.23 -25.55
N CYS A 497 -0.55 10.87 -24.80
CA CYS A 497 -0.83 11.56 -23.54
C CYS A 497 0.20 12.67 -23.31
N ARG A 498 -0.05 13.52 -22.31
CA ARG A 498 0.89 14.60 -21.92
C ARG A 498 2.28 14.08 -21.55
N GLY A 499 2.38 12.91 -20.93
CA GLY A 499 3.66 12.26 -20.64
C GLY A 499 4.51 12.03 -21.90
N LYS A 500 3.88 11.63 -23.01
CA LYS A 500 4.57 11.45 -24.29
C LYS A 500 5.07 12.77 -24.86
N GLU A 501 4.32 13.86 -24.68
CA GLU A 501 4.73 15.20 -25.13
C GLU A 501 5.93 15.72 -24.33
N VAL A 502 5.89 15.58 -23.01
CA VAL A 502 7.02 15.91 -22.11
C VAL A 502 8.25 15.10 -22.51
N LEU A 503 8.11 13.79 -22.67
CA LEU A 503 9.22 12.92 -23.07
C LEU A 503 9.77 13.31 -24.44
N LYS A 504 8.91 13.55 -25.45
CA LYS A 504 9.33 14.01 -26.78
C LYS A 504 10.19 15.28 -26.72
N SER A 505 9.87 16.22 -25.82
CA SER A 505 10.65 17.46 -25.66
C SER A 505 12.08 17.19 -25.15
N ILE A 506 12.25 16.19 -24.28
CA ILE A 506 13.56 15.75 -23.76
C ILE A 506 14.32 14.98 -24.85
N LEU A 507 13.64 14.04 -25.52
CA LEU A 507 14.23 13.19 -26.57
C LEU A 507 14.69 13.98 -27.80
N ALA A 508 14.13 15.17 -28.04
CA ALA A 508 14.56 16.06 -29.13
C ALA A 508 16.04 16.45 -29.04
N ASN A 509 16.65 16.38 -27.86
CA ASN A 509 18.09 16.60 -27.65
C ASN A 509 18.96 15.40 -28.09
N TYR A 510 18.36 14.24 -28.34
CA TYR A 510 19.06 12.97 -28.60
C TYR A 510 18.56 12.27 -29.88
N PRO A 511 18.52 12.96 -31.03
CA PRO A 511 17.97 12.38 -32.25
C PRO A 511 18.75 11.14 -32.68
N GLY A 512 18.04 10.06 -32.98
CA GLY A 512 18.63 8.82 -33.48
C GLY A 512 19.36 7.97 -32.42
N LYS A 513 19.29 8.33 -31.14
CA LYS A 513 19.92 7.60 -30.04
C LYS A 513 18.91 6.76 -29.27
N TYR A 514 19.38 5.66 -28.68
CA TYR A 514 18.72 5.03 -27.55
C TYR A 514 18.95 5.90 -26.31
N VAL A 515 17.88 6.15 -25.56
CA VAL A 515 17.92 6.98 -24.35
C VAL A 515 17.56 6.11 -23.15
N TYR A 516 18.52 5.86 -22.28
CA TYR A 516 18.29 5.24 -20.98
C TYR A 516 17.99 6.32 -19.95
N ILE A 517 16.87 6.18 -19.24
CA ILE A 517 16.34 7.16 -18.31
C ILE A 517 16.39 6.57 -16.90
N ASP A 518 17.01 7.27 -15.97
CA ASP A 518 17.03 6.95 -14.54
C ASP A 518 16.16 7.98 -13.79
N PHE A 519 15.01 7.53 -13.28
CA PHE A 519 14.13 8.32 -12.44
C PHE A 519 14.56 8.19 -10.97
N TRP A 520 14.92 9.33 -10.34
CA TRP A 520 15.58 9.32 -9.03
C TRP A 520 15.18 10.52 -8.14
N SER A 521 15.61 10.47 -6.88
CA SER A 521 15.48 11.54 -5.89
C SER A 521 16.61 11.50 -4.87
N THR A 522 16.99 12.65 -4.32
CA THR A 522 17.88 12.84 -3.17
C THR A 522 17.28 12.29 -1.87
N GLY A 523 15.97 12.06 -1.80
CA GLY A 523 15.32 11.32 -0.72
C GLY A 523 15.42 9.80 -0.83
N CYS A 524 15.89 9.27 -1.97
CA CYS A 524 15.94 7.83 -2.26
C CYS A 524 17.34 7.25 -2.00
N GLY A 525 17.51 6.53 -0.88
CA GLY A 525 18.78 5.89 -0.51
C GLY A 525 19.34 4.94 -1.58
N PRO A 526 18.56 3.99 -2.12
CA PRO A 526 19.02 3.11 -3.19
C PRO A 526 19.42 3.87 -4.47
N CYS A 527 18.68 4.91 -4.85
CA CYS A 527 19.01 5.75 -6.01
C CYS A 527 20.37 6.43 -5.83
N ILE A 528 20.59 7.09 -4.68
CA ILE A 528 21.87 7.74 -4.37
C ILE A 528 23.01 6.72 -4.42
N SER A 529 22.82 5.54 -3.82
CA SER A 529 23.83 4.48 -3.83
C SER A 529 24.15 4.04 -5.26
N GLY A 530 23.13 3.82 -6.10
CA GLY A 530 23.28 3.46 -7.51
C GLY A 530 24.06 4.51 -8.30
N ILE A 531 23.67 5.79 -8.20
CA ILE A 531 24.30 6.92 -8.90
C ILE A 531 25.78 7.07 -8.50
N LYS A 532 26.09 6.93 -7.20
CA LYS A 532 27.48 6.99 -6.71
C LYS A 532 28.30 5.81 -7.20
N ARG A 533 27.74 4.59 -7.15
CA ARG A 533 28.41 3.36 -7.61
C ARG A 533 28.72 3.41 -9.10
N CYS A 534 27.83 3.99 -9.91
CA CYS A 534 28.04 4.10 -11.36
C CYS A 534 28.93 5.28 -11.78
N TYR A 535 29.33 6.16 -10.86
CA TYR A 535 30.02 7.42 -11.17
C TYR A 535 31.21 7.25 -12.12
N ASN A 536 32.14 6.31 -11.83
CA ASN A 536 33.31 6.09 -12.67
C ASN A 536 32.96 5.50 -14.04
N ASN A 537 32.08 4.50 -14.09
CA ASN A 537 31.67 3.83 -15.34
C ASN A 537 30.93 4.80 -16.26
N ARG A 538 30.10 5.69 -15.68
CA ARG A 538 29.35 6.70 -16.45
C ARG A 538 30.26 7.71 -17.12
N ARG A 539 31.46 7.99 -16.59
CA ARG A 539 32.40 8.94 -17.22
C ARG A 539 32.82 8.51 -18.61
N GLU A 540 32.89 7.20 -18.89
CA GLU A 540 33.17 6.73 -20.25
C GLU A 540 32.02 7.09 -21.21
N LEU A 541 30.77 6.90 -20.78
CA LEU A 541 29.58 7.27 -21.57
C LEU A 541 29.54 8.78 -21.91
N MET A 542 30.14 9.62 -21.05
CA MET A 542 30.22 11.07 -21.22
C MET A 542 31.39 11.54 -22.11
N THR A 543 32.27 10.63 -22.56
CA THR A 543 33.43 11.01 -23.41
C THR A 543 33.07 11.30 -24.87
N GLY A 544 31.81 11.09 -25.26
CA GLY A 544 31.37 11.22 -26.65
C GLY A 544 31.81 10.06 -27.55
N LYS A 545 32.28 8.95 -26.96
CA LYS A 545 32.72 7.75 -27.69
C LYS A 545 31.57 6.95 -28.31
N HIS A 546 30.38 7.02 -27.71
CA HIS A 546 29.24 6.19 -28.06
C HIS A 546 28.15 7.04 -28.73
N ASP A 547 28.01 6.89 -30.05
CA ASP A 547 27.11 7.72 -30.84
C ASP A 547 25.64 7.25 -30.79
N LYS A 548 25.38 5.99 -30.41
CA LYS A 548 24.04 5.39 -30.46
C LYS A 548 23.28 5.42 -29.14
N PHE A 549 23.94 5.75 -28.03
CA PHE A 549 23.38 5.61 -26.69
C PHE A 549 23.63 6.88 -25.87
N VAL A 550 22.66 7.23 -25.03
CA VAL A 550 22.81 8.27 -24.02
C VAL A 550 22.06 7.86 -22.77
N MET A 551 22.62 8.21 -21.62
CA MET A 551 21.99 8.03 -20.32
C MET A 551 21.60 9.39 -19.76
N ILE A 552 20.36 9.51 -19.30
CA ILE A 552 19.82 10.72 -18.68
C ILE A 552 19.25 10.44 -17.28
N PHE A 553 19.29 11.44 -16.41
CA PHE A 553 18.71 11.38 -15.06
C PHE A 553 17.55 12.35 -14.94
N ILE A 554 16.39 11.89 -14.47
CA ILE A 554 15.19 12.71 -14.29
C ILE A 554 14.77 12.74 -12.81
N THR A 555 14.50 13.93 -12.29
CA THR A 555 14.01 14.15 -10.93
C THR A 555 13.02 15.32 -10.87
N SER A 556 12.16 15.34 -9.85
CA SER A 556 11.32 16.49 -9.49
C SER A 556 11.73 17.14 -8.17
N ASP A 557 12.92 16.80 -7.65
CA ASP A 557 13.39 17.34 -6.38
C ASP A 557 13.44 18.88 -6.38
N PRO A 558 13.27 19.51 -5.20
CA PRO A 558 13.53 20.93 -5.03
C PRO A 558 14.96 21.29 -5.44
N GLU A 559 15.15 22.48 -5.99
CA GLU A 559 16.44 22.93 -6.52
C GLU A 559 17.55 22.92 -5.46
N GLU A 560 17.19 23.24 -4.21
CA GLU A 560 18.09 23.29 -3.06
C GLU A 560 18.68 21.92 -2.72
N ALA A 561 17.92 20.83 -2.98
CA ALA A 561 18.39 19.47 -2.79
C ALA A 561 19.13 18.96 -4.04
N TYR A 562 18.61 19.29 -5.22
CA TYR A 562 19.14 18.82 -6.50
C TYR A 562 20.51 19.42 -6.85
N GLU A 563 20.69 20.73 -6.78
CA GLU A 563 21.89 21.40 -7.30
C GLU A 563 23.20 20.96 -6.61
N PRO A 564 23.27 20.81 -5.27
CA PRO A 564 24.46 20.29 -4.62
C PRO A 564 24.79 18.86 -5.08
N PHE A 565 23.78 17.99 -5.13
CA PHE A 565 23.97 16.60 -5.54
C PHE A 565 24.40 16.51 -7.01
N ARG A 566 23.79 17.32 -7.89
CA ARG A 566 24.14 17.38 -9.31
C ARG A 566 25.61 17.75 -9.50
N LYS A 567 26.08 18.81 -8.82
CA LYS A 567 27.47 19.27 -8.94
C LYS A 567 28.49 18.24 -8.45
N GLU A 568 28.15 17.49 -7.40
CA GLU A 568 29.08 16.51 -6.84
C GLU A 568 29.06 15.17 -7.60
N TRP A 569 27.88 14.70 -7.99
CA TRP A 569 27.68 13.32 -8.45
C TRP A 569 27.15 13.18 -9.86
N LEU A 570 26.66 14.23 -10.51
CA LEU A 570 26.12 14.21 -11.88
C LEU A 570 26.77 15.27 -12.79
N GLU A 571 27.91 15.83 -12.39
CA GLU A 571 28.61 16.81 -13.21
C GLU A 571 29.02 16.21 -14.57
N GLY A 572 28.65 16.90 -15.65
CA GLY A 572 28.85 16.45 -17.03
C GLY A 572 27.86 15.40 -17.52
N ALA A 573 26.97 14.88 -16.67
CA ALA A 573 25.91 13.97 -17.08
C ALA A 573 24.68 14.75 -17.56
N GLU A 574 23.93 14.14 -18.48
CA GLU A 574 22.64 14.64 -18.90
C GLU A 574 21.64 14.48 -17.75
N SER A 575 21.16 15.58 -17.17
CA SER A 575 20.23 15.55 -16.05
C SER A 575 19.19 16.64 -16.15
N TYR A 576 17.94 16.26 -15.90
CA TYR A 576 16.75 17.11 -16.02
C TYR A 576 16.03 17.18 -14.68
N ARG A 577 15.88 18.40 -14.17
CA ARG A 577 14.96 18.71 -13.07
C ARG A 577 13.62 19.16 -13.67
N LEU A 578 12.60 18.33 -13.54
CA LEU A 578 11.26 18.61 -14.04
C LEU A 578 10.39 19.28 -12.99
N SER A 579 9.27 19.85 -13.43
CA SER A 579 8.17 20.18 -12.51
C SER A 579 7.60 18.88 -11.92
N GLN A 580 6.98 18.95 -10.73
CA GLN A 580 6.31 17.79 -10.14
C GLN A 580 5.19 17.27 -11.06
N ASP A 581 4.49 18.15 -11.78
CA ASP A 581 3.43 17.76 -12.71
C ASP A 581 3.98 16.99 -13.92
N ASP A 582 5.06 17.46 -14.53
CA ASP A 582 5.68 16.77 -15.67
C ASP A 582 6.28 15.42 -15.25
N TYR A 583 6.85 15.34 -14.04
CA TYR A 583 7.29 14.09 -13.46
C TYR A 583 6.10 13.12 -13.23
N ASN A 584 5.00 13.61 -12.68
CA ASN A 584 3.80 12.80 -12.42
C ASN A 584 3.23 12.20 -13.72
N VAL A 585 3.13 12.97 -14.81
CA VAL A 585 2.62 12.42 -16.08
C VAL A 585 3.56 11.42 -16.73
N LEU A 586 4.88 11.54 -16.54
CA LEU A 586 5.84 10.50 -16.93
C LEU A 586 5.64 9.24 -16.07
N ALA A 587 5.53 9.41 -14.75
CA ALA A 587 5.26 8.30 -13.83
C ALA A 587 3.95 7.58 -14.14
N GLY A 588 2.91 8.31 -14.52
CA GLY A 588 1.63 7.73 -14.96
C GLY A 588 1.71 7.02 -16.31
N MET A 589 2.46 7.58 -17.27
CA MET A 589 2.63 6.95 -18.60
C MET A 589 3.44 5.65 -18.52
N PHE A 590 4.48 5.62 -17.71
CA PHE A 590 5.33 4.45 -17.48
C PHE A 590 4.85 3.55 -16.33
N ASN A 591 3.77 3.94 -15.66
CA ASN A 591 3.12 3.20 -14.58
C ASN A 591 4.06 2.82 -13.41
N PHE A 592 4.83 3.77 -12.89
CA PHE A 592 5.70 3.54 -11.73
C PHE A 592 5.32 4.42 -10.53
N SER A 593 5.46 3.85 -9.33
CA SER A 593 5.17 4.52 -8.05
C SER A 593 6.37 4.56 -7.09
N ALA A 594 7.45 3.88 -7.45
CA ALA A 594 8.64 3.72 -6.61
C ALA A 594 9.89 4.00 -7.45
N ILE A 595 10.95 4.43 -6.76
CA ILE A 595 12.26 4.70 -7.36
C ILE A 595 13.34 3.95 -6.57
N PRO A 596 14.48 3.57 -7.19
CA PRO A 596 14.88 3.86 -8.57
C PRO A 596 14.00 3.17 -9.61
N HIS A 597 13.69 3.88 -10.69
CA HIS A 597 12.95 3.35 -11.84
C HIS A 597 13.68 3.68 -13.13
N HIS A 598 13.70 2.75 -14.09
CA HIS A 598 14.44 2.92 -15.32
C HIS A 598 13.56 2.69 -16.54
N GLU A 599 13.75 3.52 -17.55
CA GLU A 599 13.12 3.38 -18.85
C GLU A 599 14.16 3.43 -19.96
N MET A 600 13.88 2.80 -21.09
CA MET A 600 14.75 2.90 -22.25
C MET A 600 13.93 3.15 -23.51
N ILE A 601 14.27 4.20 -24.24
CA ILE A 601 13.55 4.63 -25.44
C ILE A 601 14.42 4.40 -26.66
N THR A 602 13.83 3.80 -27.69
CA THR A 602 14.48 3.52 -28.97
C THR A 602 14.59 4.79 -29.83
N PRO A 603 15.46 4.82 -30.85
CA PRO A 603 15.62 5.96 -31.77
C PRO A 603 14.33 6.39 -32.48
N ASP A 604 13.40 5.46 -32.68
CA ASP A 604 12.09 5.70 -33.30
C ASP A 604 10.98 6.02 -32.30
N GLY A 605 11.32 6.18 -31.02
CA GLY A 605 10.42 6.69 -29.97
C GLY A 605 9.49 5.65 -29.34
N ARG A 606 9.84 4.36 -29.45
CA ARG A 606 9.16 3.27 -28.73
C ARG A 606 9.86 3.01 -27.40
N ALA A 607 9.13 2.52 -26.42
CA ALA A 607 9.72 2.10 -25.15
C ALA A 607 10.14 0.63 -25.21
N VAL A 608 11.26 0.32 -24.58
CA VAL A 608 11.75 -1.05 -24.37
C VAL A 608 10.98 -1.66 -23.22
N THR A 609 10.45 -2.87 -23.40
CA THR A 609 9.61 -3.52 -22.39
C THR A 609 10.42 -4.05 -21.20
N ASN A 610 11.51 -4.77 -21.47
CA ASN A 610 12.38 -5.32 -20.43
C ASN A 610 13.68 -4.50 -20.41
N VAL A 611 13.68 -3.43 -19.62
CA VAL A 611 14.83 -2.52 -19.53
C VAL A 611 16.00 -3.27 -18.87
N PRO A 612 17.11 -3.50 -19.59
CA PRO A 612 18.27 -4.17 -19.02
C PRO A 612 18.89 -3.32 -17.90
N GLU A 613 19.56 -3.94 -16.94
CA GLU A 613 20.38 -3.18 -16.01
C GLU A 613 21.42 -2.35 -16.76
N MET A 614 21.59 -1.10 -16.35
CA MET A 614 22.49 -0.14 -17.00
C MET A 614 23.89 -0.67 -17.30
N PHE A 615 24.49 -1.44 -16.39
CA PHE A 615 25.85 -1.95 -16.54
C PHE A 615 25.97 -3.11 -17.54
N VAL A 616 24.83 -3.65 -17.98
CA VAL A 616 24.75 -4.75 -18.96
C VAL A 616 24.57 -4.19 -20.38
N VAL A 617 24.08 -2.96 -20.53
CA VAL A 617 23.86 -2.34 -21.85
C VAL A 617 25.20 -2.11 -22.54
N ASN A 618 25.35 -2.67 -23.75
CA ASN A 618 26.44 -2.31 -24.64
C ASN A 618 26.12 -0.95 -25.32
N PRO A 619 26.83 0.14 -25.01
CA PRO A 619 26.51 1.45 -25.57
C PRO A 619 26.80 1.58 -27.08
N ASP A 620 27.60 0.68 -27.66
CA ASP A 620 27.86 0.62 -29.11
C ASP A 620 26.82 -0.20 -29.88
N ASP A 621 26.11 -1.09 -29.17
CA ASP A 621 25.00 -1.91 -29.67
C ASP A 621 23.87 -2.03 -28.62
N PRO A 622 23.13 -0.93 -28.39
CA PRO A 622 22.17 -0.85 -27.28
C PRO A 622 20.84 -1.56 -27.53
N ASP A 623 20.63 -2.16 -28.70
CA ASP A 623 19.39 -2.87 -29.04
C ASP A 623 19.23 -4.15 -28.18
N PRO A 624 18.18 -4.24 -27.34
CA PRO A 624 17.95 -5.41 -26.47
C PRO A 624 17.80 -6.74 -27.23
N GLU A 625 17.23 -6.74 -28.44
CA GLU A 625 17.09 -7.96 -29.24
C GLU A 625 18.41 -8.45 -29.83
N LEU A 626 19.38 -7.54 -30.03
CA LEU A 626 20.72 -7.90 -30.49
C LEU A 626 21.56 -8.43 -29.33
N GLN A 627 21.36 -7.90 -28.13
CA GLN A 627 22.02 -8.36 -26.91
C GLN A 627 21.54 -9.74 -26.45
N SER A 628 20.26 -10.07 -26.61
CA SER A 628 19.71 -11.38 -26.23
C SER A 628 20.09 -12.53 -27.18
N LYS A 629 20.75 -12.23 -28.31
CA LYS A 629 21.18 -13.21 -29.34
C LYS A 629 22.69 -13.53 -29.27
N GLN A 630 23.43 -12.89 -28.36
CA GLN A 630 24.84 -13.15 -28.05
C GLN A 630 24.94 -14.00 -26.78
#